data_AF-Q5LK81-F1
#
_entry.id   AF-Q5LK81-F1
#
_cell.length_a   1.000
_cell.length_b   1.000
_cell.length_c   1.000
_cell.angle_alpha   90.00
_cell.angle_beta   90.00
_cell.angle_gamma   90.00
#
_symmetry.space_group_name_H-M   'P 1'
#
loop_
_entity.id
_entity.type
_entity.pdbx_description
1 polymer ?
#
loop_
_entity_poly.entity_id
_entity_poly.type
_entity_poly.pdbx_seq_one_letter_code
_entity_poly.pdbx_strand_id
1 'polypeptide(L)'
;MRKLRMDAKTFWKNFSLGKELNVAGCFIFNGLKAFDSLENFKQEDEIFEFLYNTSVGIERLLKVVVILIEHNDTLNQEEFEKNLITHNHLELLRRISKKHNCGLSNLHNEFLGLLSNFYRTMRYDRYNLNSIECHDKERVSLVAFLEKHLKTKIDYKNMFVTSNEWKFKKFIGKVVGKISEALYDLVESEASAQNIYTYELPYESKASIIFLDKKYNFFDDDIVWKELIIYLINTNDRSDMLDLIRQIKPLNFEPELVNEYLNVFKSDLEKHRYIDEVDEYYQDINDKKERIEILNLLSNPNVSFNYDEVDIEEEVEDDYPGEEN
;
A
#
# COMPACT_ATOMS: atom_id res chain seq x y z
N MET A 1 -32.11 -18.02 -27.40
CA MET A 1 -31.54 -17.16 -26.34
C MET A 1 -31.17 -15.81 -26.95
N ARG A 2 -31.86 -14.72 -26.59
CA ARG A 2 -31.39 -13.37 -26.92
C ARG A 2 -30.14 -13.12 -26.06
N LYS A 3 -28.98 -12.90 -26.68
CA LYS A 3 -27.81 -12.35 -25.98
C LYS A 3 -28.26 -11.01 -25.38
N LEU A 4 -28.36 -10.94 -24.05
CA LEU A 4 -28.46 -9.67 -23.35
C LEU A 4 -27.16 -8.91 -23.65
N ARG A 5 -27.24 -7.97 -24.61
CA ARG A 5 -26.12 -7.10 -24.95
C ARG A 5 -26.23 -5.90 -24.02
N MET A 6 -25.35 -5.81 -23.04
CA MET A 6 -25.21 -4.62 -22.21
C MET A 6 -24.91 -3.42 -23.12
N ASP A 7 -25.60 -2.31 -22.90
CA ASP A 7 -25.36 -1.09 -23.68
C ASP A 7 -24.01 -0.47 -23.30
N ALA A 8 -23.50 0.41 -24.17
CA ALA A 8 -22.17 0.99 -24.01
C ALA A 8 -22.01 1.82 -22.73
N LYS A 9 -23.07 2.50 -22.26
CA LYS A 9 -23.01 3.36 -21.06
C LYS A 9 -22.97 2.50 -19.81
N THR A 10 -23.82 1.47 -19.74
CA THR A 10 -23.78 0.50 -18.65
C THR A 10 -22.45 -0.25 -18.62
N PHE A 11 -21.90 -0.63 -19.79
CA PHE A 11 -20.56 -1.22 -19.87
C PHE A 11 -19.46 -0.29 -19.32
N TRP A 12 -19.46 0.96 -19.75
CA TRP A 12 -18.48 1.95 -19.31
C TRP A 12 -18.57 2.21 -17.79
N LYS A 13 -19.78 2.44 -17.26
CA LYS A 13 -19.97 2.61 -15.82
C LYS A 13 -19.54 1.38 -15.03
N ASN A 14 -19.87 0.18 -15.51
CA ASN A 14 -19.56 -1.05 -14.79
C ASN A 14 -18.06 -1.35 -14.80
N PHE A 15 -17.45 -1.41 -15.98
CA PHE A 15 -16.09 -1.93 -16.13
C PHE A 15 -15.02 -0.84 -16.20
N SER A 16 -15.26 0.26 -16.91
CA SER A 16 -14.25 1.33 -17.02
C SER A 16 -14.13 2.09 -15.71
N LEU A 17 -15.24 2.42 -15.05
CA LEU A 17 -15.17 3.03 -13.71
C LEU A 17 -14.68 2.05 -12.65
N GLY A 18 -14.96 0.74 -12.77
CA GLY A 18 -14.40 -0.27 -11.86
C GLY A 18 -12.87 -0.32 -11.95
N LYS A 19 -12.29 -0.19 -13.16
CA LYS A 19 -10.84 -0.03 -13.33
C LYS A 19 -10.32 1.26 -12.70
N GLU A 20 -11.03 2.37 -12.90
CA GLU A 20 -10.67 3.65 -12.28
C GLU A 20 -10.72 3.60 -10.75
N LEU A 21 -11.70 2.89 -10.18
CA LEU A 21 -11.81 2.63 -8.74
C LEU A 21 -10.62 1.82 -8.23
N ASN A 22 -10.26 0.74 -8.93
CA ASN A 22 -9.08 -0.05 -8.59
C ASN A 22 -7.79 0.80 -8.63
N VAL A 23 -7.63 1.62 -9.67
CA VAL A 23 -6.48 2.54 -9.79
C VAL A 23 -6.48 3.56 -8.65
N ALA A 24 -7.64 4.11 -8.28
CA ALA A 24 -7.78 5.03 -7.15
C ALA A 24 -7.31 4.38 -5.83
N GLY A 25 -7.73 3.15 -5.57
CA GLY A 25 -7.30 2.38 -4.40
C GLY A 25 -5.80 2.11 -4.39
N CYS A 26 -5.20 1.77 -5.54
CA CYS A 26 -3.75 1.62 -5.67
C CYS A 26 -2.98 2.90 -5.32
N PHE A 27 -3.44 4.06 -5.79
CA PHE A 27 -2.82 5.36 -5.47
C PHE A 27 -2.96 5.71 -3.99
N ILE A 28 -4.11 5.47 -3.38
CA ILE A 28 -4.33 5.70 -1.95
C ILE A 28 -3.40 4.81 -1.11
N PHE A 29 -3.31 3.53 -1.44
CA PHE A 29 -2.39 2.58 -0.80
C PHE A 29 -0.94 3.06 -0.91
N ASN A 30 -0.49 3.43 -2.11
CA ASN A 30 0.89 3.88 -2.32
C ASN A 30 1.17 5.18 -1.57
N GLY A 31 0.21 6.12 -1.51
CA GLY A 31 0.34 7.34 -0.73
C GLY A 31 0.53 7.03 0.76
N LEU A 32 -0.34 6.20 1.33
CA LEU A 32 -0.21 5.77 2.72
C LEU A 32 1.12 5.06 2.97
N LYS A 33 1.57 4.20 2.05
CA LYS A 33 2.84 3.49 2.20
C LYS A 33 4.04 4.44 2.11
N ALA A 34 4.02 5.42 1.22
CA ALA A 34 5.03 6.46 1.15
C ALA A 34 5.11 7.24 2.47
N PHE A 35 3.96 7.63 3.04
CA PHE A 35 3.93 8.30 4.36
C PHE A 35 4.44 7.41 5.49
N ASP A 36 4.12 6.11 5.47
CA ASP A 36 4.62 5.14 6.44
C ASP A 36 6.13 4.94 6.34
N SER A 37 6.70 5.00 5.13
CA SER A 37 8.14 4.84 4.92
C SER A 37 8.97 6.07 5.32
N LEU A 38 8.36 7.25 5.49
CA LEU A 38 9.08 8.44 5.95
C LEU A 38 9.78 8.15 7.28
N GLU A 39 11.09 8.38 7.35
CA GLU A 39 11.83 8.34 8.62
C GLU A 39 11.55 9.59 9.46
N ASN A 40 11.46 10.75 8.80
CA ASN A 40 11.29 12.07 9.39
C ASN A 40 10.70 13.04 8.34
N PHE A 41 10.48 14.30 8.72
CA PHE A 41 9.85 15.30 7.86
C PHE A 41 10.85 16.20 7.10
N LYS A 42 12.14 15.80 7.02
CA LYS A 42 13.19 16.61 6.39
C LYS A 42 13.15 16.52 4.86
N GLN A 43 13.03 15.31 4.33
CA GLN A 43 13.09 15.05 2.88
C GLN A 43 11.77 15.44 2.21
N GLU A 44 11.86 16.39 1.28
CA GLU A 44 10.67 17.00 0.66
C GLU A 44 10.10 16.17 -0.49
N ASP A 45 10.96 15.43 -1.19
CA ASP A 45 10.63 14.50 -2.26
C ASP A 45 9.78 13.32 -1.78
N GLU A 46 10.09 12.75 -0.61
CA GLU A 46 9.26 11.70 -0.02
C GLU A 46 7.87 12.23 0.42
N ILE A 47 7.83 13.45 0.98
CA ILE A 47 6.57 14.14 1.31
C ILE A 47 5.76 14.43 0.03
N PHE A 48 6.43 14.85 -1.04
CA PHE A 48 5.82 15.07 -2.33
C PHE A 48 5.19 13.78 -2.85
N GLU A 49 5.88 12.64 -2.76
CA GLU A 49 5.37 11.35 -3.19
C GLU A 49 4.09 10.96 -2.44
N PHE A 50 4.07 11.12 -1.11
CA PHE A 50 2.85 10.91 -0.31
C PHE A 50 1.69 11.79 -0.80
N LEU A 51 1.92 13.11 -0.89
CA LEU A 51 0.86 14.06 -1.24
C LEU A 51 0.38 13.86 -2.68
N TYR A 52 1.27 13.52 -3.60
CA TYR A 52 0.94 13.26 -5.00
C TYR A 52 0.07 12.01 -5.13
N ASN A 53 0.52 10.88 -4.62
CA ASN A 53 -0.24 9.63 -4.71
C ASN A 53 -1.61 9.77 -4.02
N THR A 54 -1.66 10.38 -2.84
CA THR A 54 -2.91 10.59 -2.11
C THR A 54 -3.85 11.54 -2.84
N SER A 55 -3.35 12.65 -3.40
CA SER A 55 -4.16 13.58 -4.19
C SER A 55 -4.76 12.89 -5.42
N VAL A 56 -3.94 12.18 -6.21
CA VAL A 56 -4.41 11.48 -7.42
C VAL A 56 -5.46 10.42 -7.06
N GLY A 57 -5.20 9.63 -6.02
CA GLY A 57 -6.11 8.56 -5.59
C GLY A 57 -7.46 9.09 -5.12
N ILE A 58 -7.47 10.12 -4.27
CA ILE A 58 -8.71 10.71 -3.76
C ILE A 58 -9.46 11.48 -4.87
N GLU A 59 -8.78 12.21 -5.74
CA GLU A 59 -9.40 12.87 -6.90
C GLU A 59 -10.12 11.87 -7.80
N ARG A 60 -9.47 10.74 -8.12
CA ARG A 60 -10.08 9.68 -8.93
C ARG A 60 -11.30 9.08 -8.27
N LEU A 61 -11.22 8.75 -6.97
CA LEU A 61 -12.35 8.22 -6.22
C LEU A 61 -13.54 9.20 -6.20
N LEU A 62 -13.28 10.49 -5.95
CA LEU A 62 -14.30 11.54 -6.02
C LEU A 62 -14.95 11.61 -7.40
N LYS A 63 -14.17 11.52 -8.48
CA LYS A 63 -14.72 11.53 -9.86
C LYS A 63 -15.59 10.31 -10.13
N VAL A 64 -15.20 9.11 -9.69
CA VAL A 64 -16.04 7.91 -9.82
C VAL A 64 -17.40 8.14 -9.15
N VAL A 65 -17.42 8.66 -7.92
CA VAL A 65 -18.68 8.96 -7.21
C VAL A 65 -19.51 10.02 -7.94
N VAL A 66 -18.88 11.12 -8.39
CA VAL A 66 -19.57 12.17 -9.17
C VAL A 66 -20.19 11.60 -10.45
N ILE A 67 -19.47 10.74 -11.18
CA ILE A 67 -19.99 10.09 -12.38
C ILE A 67 -21.20 9.23 -12.06
N LEU A 68 -21.13 8.41 -11.01
CA LEU A 68 -22.25 7.55 -10.61
C LEU A 68 -23.49 8.35 -10.20
N ILE A 69 -23.31 9.51 -9.55
CA ILE A 69 -24.41 10.38 -9.11
C ILE A 69 -25.02 11.19 -10.25
N GLU A 70 -24.19 11.84 -11.06
CA GLU A 70 -24.65 12.89 -11.98
C GLU A 70 -24.93 12.38 -13.40
N HIS A 71 -24.18 11.38 -13.90
CA HIS A 71 -24.31 10.94 -15.28
C HIS A 71 -25.65 10.24 -15.54
N ASN A 72 -26.42 10.77 -16.49
CA ASN A 72 -27.69 10.22 -16.97
C ASN A 72 -27.79 10.28 -18.50
N ASP A 73 -28.85 9.71 -19.08
CA ASP A 73 -28.99 9.56 -20.52
C ASP A 73 -29.21 10.85 -21.32
N THR A 74 -29.55 11.94 -20.64
CA THR A 74 -29.91 13.23 -21.25
C THR A 74 -28.78 14.25 -21.23
N LEU A 75 -27.65 13.94 -20.58
CA LEU A 75 -26.51 14.85 -20.48
C LEU A 75 -25.65 14.86 -21.75
N ASN A 76 -25.04 16.03 -22.02
CA ASN A 76 -23.97 16.14 -23.01
C ASN A 76 -22.68 15.53 -22.44
N GLN A 77 -22.26 14.40 -23.03
CA GLN A 77 -21.10 13.63 -22.56
C GLN A 77 -19.80 14.44 -22.58
N GLU A 78 -19.52 15.18 -23.66
CA GLU A 78 -18.27 15.93 -23.81
C GLU A 78 -18.18 17.09 -22.80
N GLU A 79 -19.29 17.77 -22.56
CA GLU A 79 -19.36 18.84 -21.57
C GLU A 79 -19.19 18.29 -20.16
N PHE A 80 -19.82 17.15 -19.86
CA PHE A 80 -19.68 16.47 -18.58
C PHE A 80 -18.24 16.05 -18.31
N GLU A 81 -17.57 15.45 -19.30
CA GLU A 81 -16.16 15.05 -19.20
C GLU A 81 -15.23 16.25 -18.96
N LYS A 82 -15.44 17.36 -19.68
CA LYS A 82 -14.66 18.60 -19.46
C LYS A 82 -14.83 19.14 -18.03
N ASN A 83 -16.04 19.08 -17.49
CA ASN A 83 -16.33 19.49 -16.11
C ASN A 83 -15.75 18.55 -15.05
N LEU A 84 -15.26 17.36 -15.41
CA LEU A 84 -14.52 16.46 -14.53
C LEU A 84 -13.02 16.74 -14.52
N ILE A 85 -12.48 17.51 -15.47
CA ILE A 85 -11.07 17.93 -15.51
C ILE A 85 -10.85 19.10 -14.55
N THR A 86 -11.15 18.87 -13.27
CA THR A 86 -10.88 19.78 -12.16
C THR A 86 -9.96 19.09 -11.16
N HIS A 87 -8.91 19.80 -10.74
CA HIS A 87 -7.96 19.35 -9.72
C HIS A 87 -8.32 19.87 -8.33
N ASN A 88 -9.63 20.00 -8.08
CA ASN A 88 -10.17 20.59 -6.87
C ASN A 88 -11.07 19.58 -6.16
N HIS A 89 -10.49 18.91 -5.16
CA HIS A 89 -11.18 17.89 -4.37
C HIS A 89 -12.41 18.46 -3.64
N LEU A 90 -12.32 19.69 -3.13
CA LEU A 90 -13.43 20.33 -2.42
C LEU A 90 -14.60 20.67 -3.36
N GLU A 91 -14.32 21.00 -4.61
CA GLU A 91 -15.36 21.22 -5.63
C GLU A 91 -16.08 19.92 -5.98
N LEU A 92 -15.34 18.83 -6.19
CA LEU A 92 -15.92 17.52 -6.43
C LEU A 92 -16.73 17.03 -5.22
N LEU A 93 -16.22 17.21 -3.99
CA LEU A 93 -16.96 16.87 -2.79
C LEU A 93 -18.25 17.71 -2.66
N ARG A 94 -18.22 18.99 -3.03
CA ARG A 94 -19.42 19.85 -3.05
C ARG A 94 -20.47 19.31 -4.01
N ARG A 95 -20.08 18.81 -5.18
CA ARG A 95 -21.00 18.17 -6.15
C ARG A 95 -21.69 16.96 -5.54
N ILE A 96 -20.92 16.06 -4.93
CA ILE A 96 -21.44 14.88 -4.21
C ILE A 96 -22.40 15.31 -3.09
N SER A 97 -22.02 16.35 -2.34
CA SER A 97 -22.76 16.86 -1.19
C SER A 97 -24.13 17.45 -1.54
N LYS A 98 -24.42 17.72 -2.81
CA LYS A 98 -25.76 18.16 -3.26
C LYS A 98 -26.81 17.05 -3.12
N LYS A 99 -26.39 15.78 -3.20
CA LYS A 99 -27.29 14.61 -3.14
C LYS A 99 -27.06 13.75 -1.88
N HIS A 100 -25.84 13.69 -1.35
CA HIS A 100 -25.51 12.84 -0.21
C HIS A 100 -24.80 13.60 0.92
N ASN A 101 -25.09 13.24 2.16
CA ASN A 101 -24.26 13.66 3.29
C ASN A 101 -23.10 12.68 3.46
N CYS A 102 -21.86 13.13 3.23
CA CYS A 102 -20.67 12.28 3.29
C CYS A 102 -20.15 12.04 4.72
N GLY A 103 -20.72 12.69 5.74
CA GLY A 103 -20.27 12.53 7.14
C GLY A 103 -18.82 12.98 7.40
N LEU A 104 -18.24 13.78 6.51
CA LEU A 104 -16.87 14.31 6.62
C LEU A 104 -16.85 15.58 7.47
N SER A 105 -16.07 15.54 8.56
CA SER A 105 -15.87 16.69 9.44
C SER A 105 -14.91 17.74 8.85
N ASN A 106 -14.79 18.89 9.54
CA ASN A 106 -13.86 19.96 9.16
C ASN A 106 -12.41 19.48 9.00
N LEU A 107 -11.95 18.54 9.83
CA LEU A 107 -10.62 17.92 9.70
C LEU A 107 -10.38 17.34 8.30
N HIS A 108 -11.35 16.59 7.77
CA HIS A 108 -11.24 15.95 6.46
C HIS A 108 -11.30 16.99 5.33
N ASN A 109 -12.13 18.02 5.48
CA ASN A 109 -12.21 19.12 4.52
C ASN A 109 -10.90 19.92 4.47
N GLU A 110 -10.26 20.16 5.61
CA GLU A 110 -8.94 20.80 5.65
C GLU A 110 -7.88 19.96 4.93
N PHE A 111 -7.89 18.63 5.12
CA PHE A 111 -6.99 17.73 4.43
C PHE A 111 -7.24 17.71 2.91
N LEU A 112 -8.49 17.62 2.46
CA LEU A 112 -8.84 17.74 1.04
C LEU A 112 -8.45 19.10 0.44
N GLY A 113 -8.53 20.17 1.25
CA GLY A 113 -8.03 21.49 0.90
C GLY A 113 -6.51 21.49 0.69
N LEU A 114 -5.77 20.84 1.57
CA LEU A 114 -4.32 20.64 1.44
C LEU A 114 -3.99 19.89 0.14
N LEU A 115 -4.64 18.75 -0.13
CA LEU A 115 -4.42 17.98 -1.37
C LEU A 115 -4.75 18.81 -2.63
N SER A 116 -5.84 19.56 -2.61
CA SER A 116 -6.23 20.44 -3.72
C SER A 116 -5.20 21.55 -3.96
N ASN A 117 -4.68 22.15 -2.88
CA ASN A 117 -3.67 23.19 -2.98
C ASN A 117 -2.34 22.62 -3.49
N PHE A 118 -1.93 21.47 -2.95
CA PHE A 118 -0.75 20.75 -3.40
C PHE A 118 -0.79 20.49 -4.91
N TYR A 119 -1.86 19.83 -5.38
CA TYR A 119 -1.95 19.39 -6.76
C TYR A 119 -2.02 20.56 -7.76
N ARG A 120 -2.73 21.64 -7.40
CA ARG A 120 -2.91 22.80 -8.28
C ARG A 120 -1.71 23.74 -8.30
N THR A 121 -1.07 23.97 -7.15
CA THR A 121 -0.07 25.04 -7.03
C THR A 121 1.30 24.52 -6.63
N MET A 122 1.41 23.78 -5.52
CA MET A 122 2.72 23.49 -4.90
C MET A 122 3.61 22.62 -5.80
N ARG A 123 3.03 21.70 -6.57
CA ARG A 123 3.80 20.83 -7.49
C ARG A 123 4.67 21.60 -8.49
N TYR A 124 4.25 22.81 -8.87
CA TYR A 124 4.94 23.60 -9.88
C TYR A 124 5.80 24.73 -9.31
N ASP A 125 5.80 24.92 -7.99
CA ASP A 125 6.54 26.01 -7.35
C ASP A 125 8.05 25.93 -7.61
N ARG A 126 8.60 24.73 -7.84
CA ARG A 126 10.00 24.48 -8.17
C ARG A 126 10.38 24.86 -9.61
N TYR A 127 9.40 25.06 -10.50
CA TYR A 127 9.64 25.50 -11.88
C TYR A 127 9.50 27.02 -12.07
N ASN A 128 9.14 27.75 -11.02
CA ASN A 128 8.95 29.20 -11.09
C ASN A 128 10.18 29.94 -10.55
N LEU A 129 10.76 30.81 -11.39
CA LEU A 129 11.92 31.65 -11.06
C LEU A 129 11.64 32.65 -9.93
N ASN A 130 10.37 32.96 -9.64
CA ASN A 130 10.00 33.92 -8.60
C ASN A 130 9.91 33.30 -7.19
N SER A 131 10.15 32.00 -7.03
CA SER A 131 9.99 31.26 -5.76
C SER A 131 11.25 30.50 -5.31
N ILE A 132 12.43 30.95 -5.73
CA ILE A 132 13.74 30.29 -5.52
C ILE A 132 14.03 29.94 -4.04
N GLU A 133 13.52 30.73 -3.09
CA GLU A 133 13.80 30.58 -1.66
C GLU A 133 12.68 29.88 -0.86
N CYS A 134 11.58 29.45 -1.50
CA CYS A 134 10.40 28.90 -0.83
C CYS A 134 9.82 27.69 -1.58
N HIS A 135 10.64 26.66 -1.77
CA HIS A 135 10.28 25.43 -2.51
C HIS A 135 9.68 24.31 -1.65
N ASP A 136 9.52 24.53 -0.35
CA ASP A 136 9.10 23.50 0.61
C ASP A 136 7.65 23.65 1.11
N LYS A 137 6.81 24.36 0.35
CA LYS A 137 5.44 24.71 0.79
C LYS A 137 4.59 23.46 1.09
N GLU A 138 4.80 22.38 0.35
CA GLU A 138 4.17 21.09 0.58
C GLU A 138 4.53 20.50 1.96
N ARG A 139 5.82 20.52 2.33
CA ARG A 139 6.30 20.11 3.66
C ARG A 139 5.73 21.02 4.73
N VAL A 140 5.84 22.34 4.57
CA VAL A 140 5.32 23.32 5.52
C VAL A 140 3.83 23.11 5.76
N SER A 141 3.05 22.87 4.69
CA SER A 141 1.60 22.68 4.79
C SER A 141 1.23 21.38 5.48
N LEU A 142 1.93 20.27 5.17
CA LEU A 142 1.72 18.99 5.82
C LEU A 142 2.08 19.05 7.31
N VAL A 143 3.24 19.62 7.64
CA VAL A 143 3.68 19.80 9.02
C VAL A 143 2.68 20.67 9.77
N ALA A 144 2.28 21.83 9.23
CA ALA A 144 1.29 22.69 9.87
C ALA A 144 -0.06 21.98 10.12
N PHE A 145 -0.50 21.14 9.18
CA PHE A 145 -1.69 20.31 9.34
C PHE A 145 -1.54 19.31 10.50
N LEU A 146 -0.41 18.60 10.57
CA LEU A 146 -0.12 17.64 11.63
C LEU A 146 0.00 18.32 13.00
N GLU A 147 0.79 19.41 13.11
CA GLU A 147 0.97 20.14 14.36
C GLU A 147 -0.35 20.69 14.90
N LYS A 148 -1.21 21.22 14.01
CA LYS A 148 -2.53 21.76 14.37
C LYS A 148 -3.43 20.70 15.03
N HIS A 149 -3.50 19.51 14.46
CA HIS A 149 -4.45 18.48 14.89
C HIS A 149 -3.90 17.53 15.96
N LEU A 150 -2.58 17.33 15.99
CA LEU A 150 -1.91 16.48 16.99
C LEU A 150 -1.30 17.26 18.15
N LYS A 151 -1.29 18.59 18.09
CA LYS A 151 -0.72 19.48 19.12
C LYS A 151 0.72 19.09 19.49
N THR A 152 1.47 18.59 18.51
CA THR A 152 2.85 18.14 18.66
C THR A 152 3.71 18.97 17.73
N LYS A 153 4.82 19.54 18.24
CA LYS A 153 5.77 20.29 17.41
C LYS A 153 6.63 19.33 16.60
N ILE A 154 6.84 19.64 15.32
CA ILE A 154 7.67 18.87 14.40
C ILE A 154 8.86 19.74 13.99
N ASP A 155 10.05 19.30 14.38
CA ASP A 155 11.30 19.89 13.92
C ASP A 155 11.83 19.14 12.70
N TYR A 156 12.08 19.86 11.62
CA TYR A 156 12.66 19.32 10.39
C TYR A 156 13.83 20.17 9.87
N LYS A 157 14.23 21.20 10.63
CA LYS A 157 15.28 22.16 10.24
C LYS A 157 16.58 21.96 11.02
N ASN A 158 16.47 21.52 12.27
CA ASN A 158 17.63 21.34 13.14
C ASN A 158 18.32 19.98 12.92
N MET A 159 19.49 19.81 13.55
CA MET A 159 20.26 18.56 13.51
C MET A 159 19.45 17.37 14.06
N PHE A 160 18.66 17.60 15.12
CA PHE A 160 17.79 16.59 15.73
C PHE A 160 16.37 16.77 15.18
N VAL A 161 16.10 16.09 14.06
CA VAL A 161 14.78 16.12 13.42
C VAL A 161 13.79 15.21 14.14
N THR A 162 12.52 15.58 14.09
CA THR A 162 11.42 14.77 14.61
C THR A 162 11.15 13.60 13.69
N SER A 163 11.29 12.39 14.22
CA SER A 163 10.94 11.17 13.50
C SER A 163 9.45 11.08 13.22
N ASN A 164 9.08 10.42 12.13
CA ASN A 164 7.70 10.10 11.80
C ASN A 164 7.22 8.90 12.63
N GLU A 165 6.96 9.17 13.90
CA GLU A 165 6.44 8.21 14.86
C GLU A 165 5.04 7.67 14.50
N TRP A 166 4.68 6.56 15.14
CA TRP A 166 3.41 5.88 14.94
C TRP A 166 2.17 6.77 15.08
N LYS A 167 2.21 7.77 15.97
CA LYS A 167 1.09 8.71 16.16
C LYS A 167 0.73 9.47 14.89
N PHE A 168 1.73 9.86 14.08
CA PHE A 168 1.52 10.59 12.83
C PHE A 168 0.96 9.66 11.75
N LYS A 169 1.57 8.47 11.60
CA LYS A 169 1.14 7.43 10.66
C LYS A 169 -0.32 7.01 10.91
N LYS A 170 -0.65 6.71 12.16
CA LYS A 170 -2.01 6.35 12.59
C LYS A 170 -3.00 7.49 12.36
N PHE A 171 -2.59 8.75 12.56
CA PHE A 171 -3.45 9.90 12.34
C PHE A 171 -3.75 10.12 10.86
N ILE A 172 -2.73 10.14 10.00
CA ILE A 172 -2.91 10.25 8.55
C ILE A 172 -3.75 9.09 8.02
N GLY A 173 -3.46 7.86 8.45
CA GLY A 173 -4.27 6.68 8.11
C GLY A 173 -5.74 6.85 8.45
N LYS A 174 -6.07 7.38 9.62
CA LYS A 174 -7.47 7.67 10.01
C LYS A 174 -8.13 8.73 9.13
N VAL A 175 -7.42 9.81 8.81
CA VAL A 175 -7.96 10.91 8.00
C VAL A 175 -8.23 10.45 6.56
N VAL A 176 -7.24 9.81 5.93
CA VAL A 176 -7.38 9.26 4.57
C VAL A 176 -8.43 8.17 4.56
N GLY A 177 -8.37 7.23 5.51
CA GLY A 177 -9.31 6.13 5.61
C GLY A 177 -10.75 6.59 5.73
N LYS A 178 -11.05 7.58 6.58
CA LYS A 178 -12.42 8.09 6.72
C LYS A 178 -12.95 8.72 5.43
N ILE A 179 -12.10 9.37 4.65
CA ILE A 179 -12.46 9.91 3.32
C ILE A 179 -12.71 8.76 2.34
N SER A 180 -11.79 7.79 2.27
CA SER A 180 -11.88 6.64 1.38
C SER A 180 -13.12 5.80 1.64
N GLU A 181 -13.41 5.47 2.90
CA GLU A 181 -14.61 4.73 3.31
C GLU A 181 -15.88 5.47 2.88
N ALA A 182 -16.00 6.74 3.26
CA ALA A 182 -17.20 7.52 2.99
C ALA A 182 -17.51 7.62 1.48
N LEU A 183 -16.47 7.71 0.64
CA LEU A 183 -16.64 7.76 -0.80
C LEU A 183 -16.87 6.38 -1.41
N TYR A 184 -16.22 5.33 -0.92
CA TYR A 184 -16.42 3.96 -1.42
C TYR A 184 -17.83 3.44 -1.09
N ASP A 185 -18.35 3.73 0.11
CA ASP A 185 -19.74 3.41 0.47
C ASP A 185 -20.74 4.09 -0.48
N LEU A 186 -20.41 5.28 -1.01
CA LEU A 186 -21.21 5.96 -2.04
C LEU A 186 -21.07 5.31 -3.41
N VAL A 187 -19.87 4.81 -3.76
CA VAL A 187 -19.69 4.02 -4.99
C VAL A 187 -20.57 2.78 -4.95
N GLU A 188 -20.54 2.03 -3.85
CA GLU A 188 -21.36 0.82 -3.66
C GLU A 188 -22.86 1.16 -3.78
N SER A 189 -23.34 2.10 -2.97
CA SER A 189 -24.78 2.44 -2.96
C SER A 189 -25.30 2.99 -4.29
N GLU A 190 -24.57 3.89 -4.96
CA GLU A 190 -25.01 4.46 -6.25
C GLU A 190 -24.89 3.47 -7.41
N ALA A 191 -23.90 2.57 -7.38
CA ALA A 191 -23.77 1.50 -8.35
C ALA A 191 -24.88 0.44 -8.18
N SER A 192 -25.14 0.00 -6.94
CA SER A 192 -26.23 -0.93 -6.65
C SER A 192 -27.59 -0.35 -7.03
N ALA A 193 -27.83 0.95 -6.79
CA ALA A 193 -29.06 1.62 -7.22
C ALA A 193 -29.24 1.62 -8.75
N GLN A 194 -28.15 1.53 -9.50
CA GLN A 194 -28.13 1.43 -10.96
C GLN A 194 -28.05 -0.02 -11.47
N ASN A 195 -28.07 -1.01 -10.58
CA ASN A 195 -27.91 -2.44 -10.88
C ASN A 195 -26.61 -2.74 -11.67
N ILE A 196 -25.53 -2.08 -11.28
CA ILE A 196 -24.17 -2.29 -11.77
C ILE A 196 -23.22 -2.56 -10.60
N TYR A 197 -22.04 -3.08 -10.92
CA TYR A 197 -21.08 -3.68 -10.00
C TYR A 197 -19.74 -2.95 -10.02
N THR A 198 -19.75 -1.63 -10.20
CA THR A 198 -18.54 -0.77 -10.23
C THR A 198 -17.68 -0.93 -8.97
N TYR A 199 -18.29 -1.32 -7.84
CA TYR A 199 -17.62 -1.52 -6.56
C TYR A 199 -16.84 -2.84 -6.44
N GLU A 200 -16.99 -3.77 -7.40
CA GLU A 200 -16.25 -5.03 -7.39
C GLU A 200 -14.75 -4.79 -7.67
N LEU A 201 -13.92 -5.34 -6.79
CA LEU A 201 -12.47 -5.20 -6.83
C LEU A 201 -11.80 -6.58 -6.92
N PRO A 202 -10.64 -6.69 -7.58
CA PRO A 202 -9.84 -7.91 -7.52
C PRO A 202 -9.42 -8.19 -6.07
N TYR A 203 -9.56 -9.45 -5.66
CA TYR A 203 -9.09 -9.93 -4.35
C TYR A 203 -7.57 -9.75 -4.23
N GLU A 204 -7.08 -9.51 -3.01
CA GLU A 204 -5.65 -9.28 -2.68
C GLU A 204 -4.98 -8.13 -3.45
N SER A 205 -5.76 -7.25 -4.08
CA SER A 205 -5.24 -6.03 -4.68
C SER A 205 -5.01 -4.94 -3.63
N LYS A 206 -4.11 -3.98 -3.93
CA LYS A 206 -3.95 -2.76 -3.13
C LYS A 206 -5.28 -2.04 -2.89
N ALA A 207 -6.16 -2.01 -3.89
CA ALA A 207 -7.48 -1.41 -3.75
C ALA A 207 -8.38 -2.19 -2.77
N SER A 208 -8.34 -3.52 -2.79
CA SER A 208 -9.09 -4.34 -1.83
C SER A 208 -8.64 -4.11 -0.39
N ILE A 209 -7.35 -3.90 -0.13
CA ILE A 209 -6.83 -3.55 1.21
C ILE A 209 -7.43 -2.22 1.70
N ILE A 210 -7.52 -1.23 0.82
CA ILE A 210 -8.03 0.10 1.16
C ILE A 210 -9.55 0.11 1.32
N PHE A 211 -10.29 -0.55 0.43
CA PHE A 211 -11.75 -0.41 0.35
C PHE A 211 -12.51 -1.54 1.05
N LEU A 212 -12.02 -2.78 0.97
CA LEU A 212 -12.66 -3.94 1.57
C LEU A 212 -12.11 -4.22 2.98
N ASP A 213 -10.79 -4.32 3.13
CA ASP A 213 -10.17 -4.62 4.43
C ASP A 213 -10.14 -3.40 5.37
N LYS A 214 -10.33 -2.20 4.80
CA LYS A 214 -10.32 -0.91 5.51
C LYS A 214 -9.04 -0.70 6.35
N LYS A 215 -7.91 -1.11 5.79
CA LYS A 215 -6.58 -0.95 6.41
C LYS A 215 -5.89 0.28 5.86
N TYR A 216 -5.59 1.23 6.75
CA TYR A 216 -4.99 2.52 6.39
C TYR A 216 -3.67 2.82 7.09
N ASN A 217 -3.06 1.79 7.66
CA ASN A 217 -1.75 1.85 8.31
C ASN A 217 -1.11 0.46 8.24
N PHE A 218 0.20 0.39 8.46
CA PHE A 218 1.00 -0.82 8.21
C PHE A 218 1.60 -1.39 9.49
N PHE A 219 0.92 -1.23 10.63
CA PHE A 219 1.40 -1.79 11.91
C PHE A 219 1.45 -3.31 11.88
N ASP A 220 0.40 -3.92 11.33
CA ASP A 220 0.26 -5.37 11.30
C ASP A 220 1.31 -5.97 10.37
N ASP A 221 1.61 -5.34 9.23
CA ASP A 221 2.74 -5.71 8.36
C ASP A 221 4.04 -5.76 9.16
N ASP A 222 4.23 -4.77 10.03
CA ASP A 222 5.40 -4.62 10.87
C ASP A 222 5.51 -5.70 11.95
N ILE A 223 4.38 -6.25 12.40
CA ILE A 223 4.33 -7.39 13.31
C ILE A 223 4.61 -8.67 12.53
N VAL A 224 4.00 -8.86 11.36
CA VAL A 224 4.12 -10.08 10.56
C VAL A 224 5.58 -10.41 10.28
N TRP A 225 6.37 -9.46 9.77
CA TRP A 225 7.76 -9.77 9.46
C TRP A 225 8.59 -10.05 10.72
N LYS A 226 8.30 -9.39 11.86
CA LYS A 226 9.00 -9.64 13.13
C LYS A 226 8.73 -11.03 13.67
N GLU A 227 7.45 -11.44 13.68
CA GLU A 227 7.05 -12.79 14.12
C GLU A 227 7.61 -13.86 13.19
N LEU A 228 7.62 -13.63 11.88
CA LEU A 228 8.23 -14.57 10.92
C LEU A 228 9.73 -14.71 11.13
N ILE A 229 10.47 -13.61 11.39
CA ILE A 229 11.90 -13.70 11.73
C ILE A 229 12.11 -14.47 13.02
N ILE A 230 11.33 -14.19 14.07
CA ILE A 230 11.40 -14.90 15.34
C ILE A 230 11.17 -16.41 15.11
N TYR A 231 10.15 -16.77 14.34
CA TYR A 231 9.87 -18.16 13.98
C TYR A 231 11.05 -18.79 13.20
N LEU A 232 11.50 -18.15 12.12
CA LEU A 232 12.55 -18.70 11.25
C LEU A 232 13.89 -18.89 11.98
N ILE A 233 14.21 -18.03 12.94
CA ILE A 233 15.45 -18.12 13.72
C ILE A 233 15.34 -19.15 14.85
N ASN A 234 14.20 -19.23 15.53
CA ASN A 234 14.08 -19.99 16.78
C ASN A 234 13.38 -21.34 16.62
N THR A 235 12.79 -21.64 15.45
CA THR A 235 12.11 -22.92 15.24
C THR A 235 13.08 -24.09 15.13
N ASN A 236 12.71 -25.21 15.77
CA ASN A 236 13.36 -26.51 15.60
C ASN A 236 12.64 -27.38 14.54
N ASP A 237 11.59 -26.86 13.91
CA ASP A 237 10.82 -27.57 12.90
C ASP A 237 11.71 -27.97 11.72
N ARG A 238 11.38 -29.10 11.10
CA ARG A 238 12.09 -29.64 9.95
C ARG A 238 11.20 -29.54 8.72
N SER A 239 11.77 -28.99 7.67
CA SER A 239 11.28 -29.09 6.31
C SER A 239 12.51 -28.99 5.41
N ASP A 240 12.44 -29.56 4.21
CA ASP A 240 13.60 -29.56 3.31
C ASP A 240 14.08 -28.14 2.99
N MET A 241 13.16 -27.17 2.94
CA MET A 241 13.50 -25.76 2.79
C MET A 241 14.22 -25.18 4.02
N LEU A 242 13.74 -25.49 5.24
CA LEU A 242 14.42 -25.05 6.47
C LEU A 242 15.80 -25.70 6.62
N ASP A 243 15.93 -26.96 6.23
CA ASP A 243 17.19 -27.68 6.27
C ASP A 243 18.17 -27.17 5.21
N LEU A 244 17.69 -26.82 4.01
CA LEU A 244 18.49 -26.11 3.00
C LEU A 244 18.99 -24.77 3.54
N ILE A 245 18.11 -23.94 4.11
CA ILE A 245 18.49 -22.62 4.67
C ILE A 245 19.56 -22.77 5.77
N ARG A 246 19.42 -23.74 6.67
CA ARG A 246 20.37 -23.99 7.77
C ARG A 246 21.76 -24.42 7.29
N GLN A 247 21.87 -24.98 6.08
CA GLN A 247 23.16 -25.36 5.49
C GLN A 247 23.91 -24.17 4.87
N ILE A 248 23.22 -23.06 4.58
CA ILE A 248 23.83 -21.88 3.98
C ILE A 248 24.61 -21.12 5.05
N LYS A 249 25.94 -21.05 4.92
CA LYS A 249 26.77 -20.21 5.79
C LYS A 249 26.37 -18.72 5.64
N PRO A 250 26.10 -17.99 6.74
CA PRO A 250 25.76 -16.57 6.68
C PRO A 250 26.95 -15.72 6.19
N LEU A 251 26.65 -14.54 5.65
CA LEU A 251 27.66 -13.50 5.40
C LEU A 251 28.13 -12.91 6.74
N ASN A 252 29.32 -12.30 6.75
CA ASN A 252 29.97 -11.80 7.96
C ASN A 252 29.49 -10.39 8.36
N PHE A 253 28.17 -10.23 8.51
CA PHE A 253 27.54 -9.00 8.99
C PHE A 253 27.90 -8.69 10.45
N GLU A 254 27.93 -7.41 10.83
CA GLU A 254 28.33 -6.95 12.16
C GLU A 254 27.23 -7.17 13.22
N PRO A 255 27.46 -7.96 14.27
CA PRO A 255 26.45 -8.19 15.31
C PRO A 255 25.94 -6.93 16.00
N GLU A 256 26.78 -5.89 16.09
CA GLU A 256 26.41 -4.59 16.67
C GLU A 256 25.34 -3.85 15.85
N LEU A 257 25.22 -4.13 14.54
CA LEU A 257 24.32 -3.48 13.61
C LEU A 257 23.02 -4.25 13.35
N VAL A 258 22.75 -5.34 14.08
CA VAL A 258 21.55 -6.19 13.90
C VAL A 258 20.25 -5.39 13.87
N ASN A 259 20.09 -4.38 14.72
CA ASN A 259 18.88 -3.54 14.70
C ASN A 259 18.74 -2.73 13.41
N GLU A 260 19.84 -2.34 12.79
CA GLU A 260 19.84 -1.62 11.52
C GLU A 260 19.53 -2.59 10.37
N TYR A 261 20.14 -3.78 10.37
CA TYR A 261 19.84 -4.83 9.41
C TYR A 261 18.38 -5.27 9.46
N LEU A 262 17.73 -5.30 10.63
CA LEU A 262 16.29 -5.59 10.72
C LEU A 262 15.42 -4.55 9.99
N ASN A 263 15.91 -3.35 9.71
CA ASN A 263 15.15 -2.33 8.98
C ASN A 263 14.99 -2.66 7.48
N VAL A 264 15.79 -3.57 6.90
CA VAL A 264 15.66 -3.98 5.49
C VAL A 264 14.31 -4.62 5.17
N PHE A 265 13.62 -5.16 6.18
CA PHE A 265 12.29 -5.74 6.06
C PHE A 265 11.19 -4.68 6.03
N LYS A 266 11.46 -3.43 6.44
CA LYS A 266 10.47 -2.34 6.47
C LYS A 266 10.25 -1.67 5.12
N SER A 267 11.32 -1.48 4.34
CA SER A 267 11.24 -0.78 3.05
C SER A 267 12.26 -1.32 2.05
N ASP A 268 12.02 -1.11 0.77
CA ASP A 268 12.99 -1.44 -0.28
C ASP A 268 14.17 -0.46 -0.28
N LEU A 269 13.98 0.78 0.18
CA LEU A 269 15.06 1.75 0.31
C LEU A 269 16.12 1.27 1.30
N GLU A 270 15.70 0.70 2.43
CA GLU A 270 16.64 0.13 3.41
C GLU A 270 17.44 -1.03 2.81
N LYS A 271 16.83 -1.86 1.96
CA LYS A 271 17.55 -2.94 1.25
C LYS A 271 18.67 -2.38 0.38
N HIS A 272 18.42 -1.28 -0.34
CA HIS A 272 19.41 -0.69 -1.24
C HIS A 272 20.63 -0.15 -0.49
N ARG A 273 20.49 0.27 0.77
CA ARG A 273 21.62 0.76 1.60
C ARG A 273 22.68 -0.30 1.86
N TYR A 274 22.31 -1.58 1.79
CA TYR A 274 23.19 -2.70 2.10
C TYR A 274 23.67 -3.48 0.87
N ILE A 275 23.33 -3.03 -0.35
CA ILE A 275 23.80 -3.70 -1.58
C ILE A 275 25.32 -3.68 -1.65
N ASP A 276 25.95 -2.53 -1.39
CA ASP A 276 27.41 -2.38 -1.47
C ASP A 276 28.13 -3.25 -0.42
N GLU A 277 27.60 -3.33 0.81
CA GLU A 277 28.14 -4.19 1.88
C GLU A 277 28.02 -5.68 1.51
N VAL A 278 26.87 -6.07 0.97
CA VAL A 278 26.68 -7.44 0.45
C VAL A 278 27.68 -7.72 -0.66
N ASP A 279 27.81 -6.83 -1.65
CA ASP A 279 28.73 -6.99 -2.78
C ASP A 279 30.20 -7.11 -2.32
N GLU A 280 30.60 -6.35 -1.30
CA GLU A 280 31.90 -6.45 -0.65
C GLU A 280 32.10 -7.84 -0.02
N TYR A 281 31.15 -8.33 0.77
CA TYR A 281 31.24 -9.67 1.36
C TYR A 281 31.24 -10.80 0.33
N TYR A 282 30.59 -10.59 -0.82
CA TYR A 282 30.67 -11.54 -1.92
C TYR A 282 32.07 -11.59 -2.54
N GLN A 283 32.95 -10.60 -2.35
CA GLN A 283 34.34 -10.65 -2.84
C GLN A 283 35.12 -11.83 -2.27
N ASP A 284 34.88 -12.16 -1.01
CA ASP A 284 35.58 -13.20 -0.24
C ASP A 284 34.98 -14.61 -0.40
N ILE A 285 33.93 -14.77 -1.20
CA ILE A 285 33.30 -16.07 -1.46
C ILE A 285 33.89 -16.68 -2.74
N ASN A 286 34.48 -17.88 -2.61
CA ASN A 286 35.06 -18.60 -3.75
C ASN A 286 34.00 -18.99 -4.79
N ASP A 287 32.90 -19.62 -4.36
CA ASP A 287 31.86 -20.18 -5.24
C ASP A 287 30.60 -19.31 -5.28
N LYS A 288 30.77 -18.02 -5.64
CA LYS A 288 29.67 -17.04 -5.68
C LYS A 288 28.48 -17.51 -6.52
N LYS A 289 28.77 -18.14 -7.66
CA LYS A 289 27.77 -18.62 -8.60
C LYS A 289 26.86 -19.68 -7.97
N GLU A 290 27.45 -20.67 -7.30
CA GLU A 290 26.72 -21.74 -6.63
C GLU A 290 25.86 -21.16 -5.49
N ARG A 291 26.40 -20.22 -4.70
CA ARG A 291 25.62 -19.53 -3.66
C ARG A 291 24.39 -18.83 -4.24
N ILE A 292 24.55 -18.10 -5.34
CA ILE A 292 23.42 -17.39 -6.00
C ILE A 292 22.39 -18.39 -6.53
N GLU A 293 22.83 -19.51 -7.12
CA GLU A 293 21.93 -20.57 -7.58
C GLU A 293 21.10 -21.14 -6.43
N ILE A 294 21.71 -21.40 -5.26
CA ILE A 294 21.00 -21.84 -4.05
C ILE A 294 20.01 -20.77 -3.57
N LEU A 295 20.42 -19.50 -3.52
CA LEU A 295 19.53 -18.41 -3.09
C LEU A 295 18.31 -18.26 -4.01
N ASN A 296 18.45 -18.51 -5.32
CA ASN A 296 17.34 -18.49 -6.28
C ASN A 296 16.32 -19.63 -6.08
N LEU A 297 16.66 -20.67 -5.30
CA LEU A 297 15.71 -21.70 -4.90
C LEU A 297 14.78 -21.21 -3.77
N LEU A 298 15.28 -20.29 -2.92
CA LEU A 298 14.50 -19.74 -1.82
C LEU A 298 13.32 -18.94 -2.38
N SER A 299 12.12 -19.17 -1.81
CA SER A 299 10.85 -18.54 -2.23
C SER A 299 10.38 -18.84 -3.66
N ASN A 300 11.05 -19.74 -4.40
CA ASN A 300 10.61 -20.14 -5.73
C ASN A 300 9.40 -21.10 -5.62
N PRO A 301 8.21 -20.72 -6.13
CA PRO A 301 7.00 -21.53 -5.98
C PRO A 301 7.05 -22.86 -6.75
N ASN A 302 8.02 -23.03 -7.67
CA ASN A 302 8.20 -24.24 -8.46
C ASN A 302 9.22 -25.21 -7.86
N VAL A 303 9.81 -24.89 -6.70
CA VAL A 303 10.72 -25.80 -6.00
C VAL A 303 9.89 -26.69 -5.08
N SER A 304 9.85 -27.98 -5.40
CA SER A 304 9.33 -29.03 -4.54
C SER A 304 10.42 -30.03 -4.25
N PHE A 305 10.54 -30.44 -3.00
CA PHE A 305 11.40 -31.55 -2.62
C PHE A 305 10.62 -32.84 -2.80
N ASN A 306 11.20 -33.80 -3.53
CA ASN A 306 10.58 -35.11 -3.73
C ASN A 306 10.65 -35.86 -2.40
N TYR A 307 9.49 -36.10 -1.79
CA TYR A 307 9.37 -37.17 -0.82
C TYR A 307 9.38 -38.46 -1.63
N ASP A 308 10.52 -39.11 -1.72
CA ASP A 308 10.50 -40.54 -2.06
C ASP A 308 9.65 -41.20 -0.97
N GLU A 309 8.49 -41.73 -1.36
CA GLU A 309 7.67 -42.58 -0.49
C GLU A 309 8.59 -43.71 -0.03
N VAL A 310 9.10 -43.59 1.20
CA VAL A 310 9.83 -44.67 1.83
C VAL A 310 8.80 -45.78 1.98
N ASP A 311 8.91 -46.81 1.13
CA ASP A 311 8.15 -48.05 1.26
C ASP A 311 8.32 -48.53 2.70
N ILE A 312 7.30 -48.27 3.53
CA ILE A 312 7.17 -48.91 4.82
C ILE A 312 6.81 -50.35 4.48
N GLU A 313 7.83 -51.19 4.29
CA GLU A 313 7.66 -52.63 4.36
C GLU A 313 7.14 -52.92 5.79
N GLU A 314 5.82 -53.05 5.93
CA GLU A 314 5.20 -53.63 7.12
C GLU A 314 5.76 -55.04 7.28
N GLU A 315 6.74 -55.21 8.18
CA GLU A 315 7.06 -56.52 8.74
C GLU A 315 5.81 -57.01 9.47
N VAL A 316 5.04 -57.86 8.79
CA VAL A 316 3.94 -58.61 9.39
C VAL A 316 4.57 -59.64 10.32
N GLU A 317 4.62 -59.35 11.62
CA GLU A 317 4.90 -60.34 12.66
C GLU A 317 3.73 -61.37 12.69
N ASP A 318 4.01 -62.58 12.23
CA ASP A 318 3.16 -63.76 12.40
C ASP A 318 3.15 -64.20 13.88
N ASP A 319 2.24 -63.62 14.66
CA ASP A 319 1.90 -64.15 16.00
C ASP A 319 0.62 -65.01 15.91
N TYR A 320 0.80 -66.31 15.66
CA TYR A 320 -0.22 -67.33 15.94
C TYR A 320 -0.01 -67.89 17.36
N PRO A 321 -0.90 -67.64 18.33
CA PRO A 321 -0.89 -68.40 19.57
C PRO A 321 -1.55 -69.76 19.32
N GLY A 322 -0.80 -70.83 19.57
CA GLY A 322 -1.33 -72.20 19.55
C GLY A 322 -2.43 -72.38 20.59
N GLU A 323 -3.58 -72.90 20.14
CA GLU A 323 -4.61 -73.43 21.03
C GLU A 323 -4.14 -74.76 21.62
N GLU A 324 -3.93 -74.79 22.95
CA GLU A 324 -3.95 -76.03 23.72
C GLU A 324 -5.42 -76.46 23.92
N ASN A 325 -5.74 -77.67 23.48
CA ASN A 325 -6.71 -78.58 24.10
C ASN A 325 -6.18 -80.00 24.02
#